data_AF-A0A939BB26-F1
#
_entry.id   AF-A0A939BB26-F1
#
_cell.length_a   1.000
_cell.length_b   1.000
_cell.length_c   1.000
_cell.angle_alpha   90.00
_cell.angle_beta   90.00
_cell.angle_gamma   90.00
#
_symmetry.space_group_name_H-M   'P 1'
#
loop_
_entity.id
_entity.type
_entity.pdbx_description
1 polymer ?
#
loop_
_entity_poly.entity_id
_entity_poly.type
_entity_poly.pdbx_seq_one_letter_code
_entity_poly.pdbx_strand_id
1 'polypeptide(L)' 'MYYDDHNPPLFHVEYNGRKALIDINDACVLQGALPSRQLKLVLAWCVIHQDELMQNWELAKDGKPLNRINPLV' A
#
# COMPACT_ATOMS: atom_id res chain seq x y z
N MET A 1 15.27 22.43 3.07
CA MET A 1 15.89 21.09 2.95
C MET A 1 15.01 20.31 2.00
N TYR A 2 15.47 20.09 0.77
CA TYR A 2 14.83 19.23 -0.22
C TYR A 2 15.88 18.22 -0.61
N TYR A 3 15.67 16.97 -0.23
CA TYR A 3 16.64 15.89 -0.37
C TYR A 3 15.84 14.63 -0.64
N ASP A 4 15.76 14.27 -1.91
CA ASP A 4 15.06 13.09 -2.45
C ASP A 4 13.59 12.93 -2.02
N ASP A 5 12.73 13.48 -2.87
CA ASP A 5 11.28 13.31 -2.94
C ASP A 5 10.91 11.87 -3.37
N HIS A 6 11.53 10.87 -2.74
CA HIS A 6 11.08 9.49 -2.82
C HIS A 6 9.82 9.42 -1.98
N ASN A 7 8.67 9.53 -2.65
CA ASN A 7 7.38 9.19 -2.05
C ASN A 7 7.58 7.84 -1.33
N PRO A 8 7.25 7.75 -0.02
CA PRO A 8 7.48 6.53 0.73
C PRO A 8 6.80 5.36 0.01
N PRO A 9 7.34 4.13 0.11
CA PRO A 9 6.69 2.94 -0.42
C PRO A 9 5.23 2.88 0.02
N LEU A 10 4.32 3.12 -0.93
CA LEU A 10 2.91 3.28 -0.66
C LEU A 10 2.05 2.61 -1.72
N PHE A 11 0.81 2.30 -1.34
CA PHE A 11 -0.22 1.86 -2.28
C PHE A 11 -1.57 2.50 -1.97
N HIS A 12 -2.39 2.59 -3.02
CA HIS A 12 -3.75 3.10 -2.92
C HIS A 12 -4.74 1.97 -2.65
N VAL A 13 -5.72 2.27 -1.82
CA VAL A 13 -6.84 1.37 -1.51
C VAL A 13 -8.14 2.10 -1.72
N GLU A 14 -9.09 1.42 -2.35
CA GLU A 14 -10.45 1.92 -2.55
C GLU A 14 -11.48 0.89 -2.09
N TYR A 15 -12.48 1.35 -1.34
CA TYR A 15 -13.63 0.54 -0.93
C TYR A 15 -14.89 1.39 -0.87
N ASN A 16 -15.91 1.00 -1.66
CA ASN A 16 -17.22 1.66 -1.70
C ASN A 16 -17.12 3.19 -1.85
N GLY A 17 -16.28 3.65 -2.79
CA GLY A 17 -16.01 5.07 -3.07
C GLY A 17 -15.11 5.78 -2.05
N ARG A 18 -14.68 5.12 -0.97
CA ARG A 18 -13.71 5.66 0.00
C ARG A 18 -12.30 5.25 -0.38
N LYS A 19 -11.34 6.16 -0.21
CA LYS A 19 -9.94 5.95 -0.58
C LYS A 19 -9.02 6.13 0.62
N ALA A 20 -7.94 5.37 0.65
CA ALA A 20 -6.84 5.55 1.57
C ALA A 20 -5.50 5.29 0.88
N LEU A 21 -4.47 5.98 1.36
CA LEU A 21 -3.07 5.76 1.06
C LEU A 21 -2.43 5.05 2.24
N ILE A 22 -1.81 3.90 1.97
CA ILE A 22 -1.19 3.05 2.98
C ILE A 22 0.32 3.06 2.78
N ASP A 23 1.06 3.30 3.85
CA ASP A 23 2.51 3.09 3.90
C ASP A 23 2.83 1.59 4.03
N ILE A 24 3.72 1.09 3.17
CA ILE A 24 4.10 -0.31 3.13
C ILE A 24 5.03 -0.68 4.30
N ASN A 25 5.89 0.23 4.75
CA ASN A 25 6.89 -0.07 5.79
C ASN A 25 6.24 -0.20 7.16
N ASP A 26 5.38 0.76 7.50
CA ASP A 26 4.75 0.87 8.82
C ASP A 26 3.34 0.27 8.87
N ALA A 27 2.81 -0.17 7.72
CA ALA A 27 1.43 -0.65 7.58
C ALA A 27 0.43 0.32 8.24
N CYS A 28 0.53 1.60 7.90
CA CYS A 28 -0.27 2.67 8.48
C CYS A 28 -0.92 3.55 7.40
N VAL A 29 -1.92 4.35 7.79
CA VAL A 29 -2.61 5.26 6.87
C VAL A 29 -1.85 6.57 6.78
N LEU A 30 -1.42 6.95 5.58
CA LEU A 30 -0.83 8.25 5.29
C LEU A 30 -1.90 9.31 4.99
N GLN A 31 -2.94 8.94 4.24
CA GLN A 31 -4.02 9.84 3.86
C GLN A 31 -5.32 9.09 3.62
N GLY A 32 -6.45 9.77 3.81
CA GLY A 32 -7.78 9.22 3.56
C GLY A 32 -8.28 8.34 4.70
N ALA A 33 -9.34 7.57 4.44
CA ALA A 33 -9.96 6.75 5.45
C ALA A 33 -10.80 5.63 4.82
N LEU A 34 -10.83 4.48 5.50
CA LEU A 34 -11.72 3.37 5.22
C LEU A 34 -12.56 3.07 6.47
N PRO A 35 -13.73 2.40 6.34
CA PRO A 35 -14.42 1.90 7.53
C PRO A 35 -13.52 0.93 8.29
N SER A 36 -13.63 0.92 9.62
CA SER A 36 -12.62 0.30 10.50
C SER A 36 -12.38 -1.18 10.22
N ARG A 37 -13.41 -1.94 9.80
CA ARG A 37 -13.26 -3.37 9.47
C ARG A 37 -12.40 -3.57 8.23
N GLN A 38 -12.65 -2.79 7.17
CA GLN A 38 -11.89 -2.86 5.92
C GLN A 38 -10.46 -2.39 6.13
N LEU A 39 -10.27 -1.31 6.90
CA LEU A 39 -8.93 -0.84 7.21
C LEU A 39 -8.11 -1.93 7.91
N LYS A 40 -8.67 -2.61 8.92
CA LYS A 40 -7.97 -3.70 9.61
C LYS A 40 -7.56 -4.84 8.66
N LEU A 41 -8.42 -5.22 7.72
CA LEU A 41 -8.09 -6.24 6.72
C LEU A 41 -6.95 -5.80 5.80
N VAL A 42 -6.99 -4.54 5.34
CA VAL A 42 -5.97 -3.95 4.48
C VAL A 42 -4.61 -3.88 5.20
N LEU A 43 -4.59 -3.42 6.45
CA LEU A 43 -3.34 -3.34 7.22
C LEU A 43 -2.78 -4.73 7.53
N ALA A 44 -3.65 -5.71 7.88
CA ALA A 44 -3.21 -7.09 8.05
C ALA A 44 -2.65 -7.69 6.76
N TRP A 45 -3.30 -7.46 5.62
CA TRP A 45 -2.82 -7.88 4.31
C TRP A 45 -1.48 -7.22 3.96
N CYS A 46 -1.31 -5.93 4.27
CA CYS A 46 -0.04 -5.22 4.10
C CYS A 46 1.10 -5.87 4.89
N VAL A 47 0.86 -6.22 6.16
CA VAL A 47 1.87 -6.87 7.01
C VAL A 47 2.23 -8.26 6.49
N ILE A 48 1.25 -9.05 6.05
CA ILE A 48 1.48 -10.42 5.55
C ILE A 48 2.25 -10.41 4.23
N HIS A 49 2.00 -9.42 3.36
CA HIS A 49 2.55 -9.34 2.01
C HIS A 49 3.56 -8.20 1.83
N GLN A 50 4.22 -7.76 2.91
CA GLN A 50 5.09 -6.59 2.90
C GLN A 50 6.21 -6.70 1.85
N ASP A 51 6.90 -7.85 1.79
CA ASP A 51 7.98 -8.08 0.83
C ASP A 51 7.51 -8.06 -0.62
N GLU A 52 6.34 -8.66 -0.90
CA GLU A 52 5.74 -8.66 -2.24
C GLU A 52 5.29 -7.25 -2.67
N LEU A 53 4.75 -6.47 -1.73
CA LEU A 53 4.38 -5.08 -1.93
C LEU A 53 5.61 -4.21 -2.22
N MET A 54 6.70 -4.41 -1.48
CA MET A 54 7.97 -3.73 -1.72
C MET A 54 8.55 -4.07 -3.10
N GLN A 55 8.50 -5.34 -3.50
CA GLN A 55 8.90 -5.74 -4.85
C GLN A 55 8.06 -5.03 -5.91
N ASN A 56 6.74 -4.99 -5.73
CA ASN A 56 5.85 -4.28 -6.64
C ASN A 56 6.11 -2.78 -6.67
N TRP A 57 6.47 -2.16 -5.54
CA TRP A 57 6.84 -0.76 -5.50
C TRP A 57 8.09 -0.47 -6.34
N GLU A 58 9.12 -1.30 -6.25
CA GLU A 58 10.31 -1.18 -7.11
C GLU A 58 9.99 -1.42 -8.59
N LEU A 59 9.15 -2.42 -8.90
CA LEU A 59 8.69 -2.64 -10.28
C LEU A 59 7.92 -1.43 -10.82
N ALA A 60 7.07 -0.81 -9.99
CA ALA A 60 6.29 0.37 -10.37
C ALA A 60 7.19 1.58 -10.68
N LYS A 61 8.25 1.80 -9.89
CA LYS A 61 9.24 2.87 -10.14
C LYS A 61 9.93 2.73 -11.50
N ASP A 62 10.17 1.49 -11.91
CA ASP A 62 10.78 1.16 -13.20
C ASP A 62 9.75 1.10 -14.35
N GLY A 63 8.46 1.35 -14.10
CA GLY A 63 7.39 1.21 -15.09
C GLY A 63 7.15 -0.23 -15.56
N LYS A 64 7.56 -1.22 -14.77
CA LYS A 64 7.44 -2.65 -15.06
C LYS A 64 6.06 -3.17 -14.64
N PRO A 65 5.58 -4.28 -15.24
CA PRO A 65 4.36 -4.93 -14.81
C PRO A 65 4.45 -5.40 -13.35
N LEU A 66 3.37 -5.23 -12.60
CA LEU A 66 3.28 -5.65 -11.20
C LEU A 66 2.95 -7.14 -11.09
N ASN A 67 3.48 -7.77 -10.06
CA ASN A 67 3.15 -9.14 -9.68
C ASN A 67 1.78 -9.19 -8.99
N ARG A 68 1.03 -10.26 -9.24
CA ARG A 68 -0.19 -10.54 -8.49
C ARG A 68 0.17 -10.94 -7.07
N ILE A 69 -0.42 -10.26 -6.09
CA ILE A 69 -0.36 -10.62 -4.68
C ILE A 69 -1.70 -11.26 -4.31
N ASN A 70 -1.67 -12.35 -3.53
CA ASN A 70 -2.88 -13.05 -3.14
C ASN A 70 -3.72 -12.22 -2.16
N PRO A 71 -5.07 -12.21 -2.28
CA PRO A 71 -5.91 -11.45 -1.37
C PRO A 71 -5.99 -12.10 0.02
N LEU A 72 -6.27 -11.28 1.03
CA LEU A 72 -6.68 -11.75 2.35
C LEU A 72 -8.19 -12.08 2.27
N VAL A 73 -8.49 -13.36 2.04
CA VAL A 73 -9.84 -13.98 1.93
C VAL A 73 -10.54 -13.82 0.57
#